data_AF-A0A498NH46-F1
#
_entry.id   AF-A0A498NH46-F1
#
_cell.length_a   1.000
_cell.length_b   1.000
_cell.length_c   1.000
_cell.angle_alpha   90.00
_cell.angle_beta   90.00
_cell.angle_gamma   90.00
#
_symmetry.space_group_name_H-M   'P 1'
#
loop_
_entity.id
_entity.type
_entity.pdbx_description
1 polymer ?
#
loop_
_entity_poly.entity_id
_entity_poly.type
_entity_poly.pdbx_seq_one_letter_code
_entity_poly.pdbx_strand_id
1 'polypeptide(L)'
;MHKSAARYLIFFQYAGTKYSGVMKTAAEQAVEGVENHLEIAVRKLKPVNEVSVFISSRTDTGVHALCNSAHVDIQRRGDKPPLLEQDLVDALNFHLKAEPIRITRAYRVHSDFHARYRAVSRTYVYRFAAGLRHHTEMPVTEKDLCWALRDTRLNIDAMQEAAALLLGTHDFSTFRALSSETPFKNPVKTLEKAQLDPGVSFSQRHFHRMCAP
;
A
#
# COMPACT_ATOMS: atom_id res chain seq x y z
N MET A 1 -18.00 -17.48 30.24
CA MET A 1 -18.11 -16.29 29.38
C MET A 1 -17.06 -16.40 28.29
N HIS A 2 -17.44 -16.68 27.04
CA HIS A 2 -16.47 -16.67 25.93
C HIS A 2 -16.00 -15.22 25.72
N LYS A 3 -14.71 -14.94 25.95
CA LYS A 3 -14.14 -13.62 25.61
C LYS A 3 -14.27 -13.39 24.11
N SER A 4 -14.78 -12.22 23.71
CA SER A 4 -14.88 -11.84 22.31
C SER A 4 -13.49 -11.71 21.67
N ALA A 5 -13.43 -11.80 20.35
CA ALA A 5 -12.20 -11.54 19.61
C ALA A 5 -11.65 -10.13 19.96
N ALA A 6 -10.33 -10.02 20.01
CA ALA A 6 -9.66 -8.72 20.10
C ALA A 6 -9.40 -8.19 18.69
N ARG A 7 -9.76 -6.93 18.44
CA ARG A 7 -9.49 -6.25 17.17
C ARG A 7 -8.15 -5.55 17.21
N TYR A 8 -7.36 -5.71 16.16
CA TYR A 8 -6.10 -5.02 15.97
C TYR A 8 -6.12 -4.22 14.68
N LEU A 9 -5.66 -2.98 14.75
CA LEU A 9 -5.22 -2.20 13.60
C LEU A 9 -3.76 -2.55 13.35
N ILE A 10 -3.43 -3.05 12.16
CA ILE A 10 -2.06 -3.32 11.73
C ILE A 10 -1.66 -2.33 10.64
N PHE A 11 -0.42 -1.86 10.70
CA PHE A 11 0.23 -1.10 9.64
C PHE A 11 1.24 -2.00 8.94
N PHE A 12 1.27 -1.94 7.61
CA PHE A 12 2.12 -2.81 6.82
C PHE A 12 2.63 -2.12 5.56
N GLN A 13 3.76 -2.59 5.08
CA GLN A 13 4.38 -2.18 3.83
C GLN A 13 4.58 -3.39 2.93
N TYR A 14 4.63 -3.19 1.62
CA TYR A 14 4.95 -4.26 0.68
C TYR A 14 5.48 -3.75 -0.65
N ALA A 15 6.29 -4.59 -1.31
CA ALA A 15 6.64 -4.41 -2.71
C ALA A 15 5.59 -5.08 -3.62
N GLY A 16 4.89 -4.28 -4.42
CA GLY A 16 3.70 -4.70 -5.16
C GLY A 16 3.97 -5.55 -6.40
N THR A 17 5.20 -5.55 -6.92
CA THR A 17 5.54 -6.01 -8.28
C THR A 17 5.04 -7.42 -8.63
N LYS A 18 5.02 -8.34 -7.66
CA LYS A 18 4.61 -9.74 -7.88
C LYS A 18 3.17 -10.07 -7.50
N TYR A 19 2.36 -9.07 -7.10
CA TYR A 19 1.00 -9.27 -6.62
C TYR A 19 -0.02 -8.66 -7.59
N SER A 20 -1.21 -9.26 -7.64
CA SER A 20 -2.38 -8.79 -8.41
C SER A 20 -3.13 -7.64 -7.72
N GLY A 21 -2.40 -6.84 -6.94
CA GLY A 21 -2.93 -5.78 -6.10
C GLY A 21 -3.03 -6.22 -4.64
N VAL A 22 -3.57 -5.34 -3.80
CA VAL A 22 -3.65 -5.63 -2.36
C VAL A 22 -4.82 -6.54 -2.00
N MET A 23 -5.91 -6.49 -2.76
CA MET A 23 -7.14 -7.21 -2.43
C MET A 23 -7.00 -8.70 -2.64
N LYS A 24 -7.73 -9.47 -1.83
CA LYS A 24 -7.79 -10.92 -1.97
C LYS A 24 -8.25 -11.34 -3.36
N THR A 25 -7.52 -12.30 -3.94
CA THR A 25 -7.87 -12.97 -5.19
C THR A 25 -8.44 -14.36 -4.94
N ALA A 26 -9.21 -14.84 -5.92
CA ALA A 26 -9.73 -16.21 -5.91
C ALA A 26 -8.60 -17.23 -6.14
N ALA A 27 -8.78 -18.45 -5.61
CA ALA A 27 -7.77 -19.51 -5.66
C ALA A 27 -7.38 -19.95 -7.08
N GLU A 28 -8.22 -19.67 -8.07
CA GLU A 28 -8.01 -20.02 -9.48
C GLU A 28 -7.11 -19.02 -10.22
N GLN A 29 -6.83 -17.85 -9.64
CA GLN A 29 -5.95 -16.85 -10.25
C GLN A 29 -4.48 -17.21 -10.01
N ALA A 30 -3.67 -17.12 -11.07
CA ALA A 30 -2.24 -17.47 -11.01
C ALA A 30 -1.40 -16.55 -10.11
N VAL A 31 -1.87 -15.32 -9.83
CA VAL A 31 -1.16 -14.32 -9.02
C VAL A 31 -2.03 -13.91 -7.85
N GLU A 32 -1.54 -14.14 -6.64
CA GLU A 32 -2.24 -13.80 -5.40
C GLU A 32 -2.16 -12.31 -5.05
N GLY A 33 -3.17 -11.84 -4.33
CA GLY A 33 -3.16 -10.50 -3.72
C GLY A 33 -2.46 -10.50 -2.35
N VAL A 34 -2.05 -9.32 -1.88
CA VAL A 34 -1.38 -9.16 -0.58
C VAL A 34 -2.25 -9.64 0.59
N GLU A 35 -3.57 -9.41 0.52
CA GLU A 35 -4.54 -9.86 1.53
C GLU A 35 -4.53 -11.38 1.71
N ASN A 36 -4.33 -12.18 0.65
CA ASN A 36 -4.22 -13.64 0.76
C ASN A 36 -3.09 -14.03 1.73
N HIS A 37 -1.91 -13.41 1.58
CA HIS A 37 -0.75 -13.67 2.43
C HIS A 37 -0.94 -13.16 3.86
N LEU A 38 -1.59 -12.01 4.05
CA LEU A 38 -1.93 -11.48 5.37
C LEU A 38 -2.90 -12.43 6.10
N GLU A 39 -3.95 -12.89 5.43
CA GLU A 39 -4.89 -13.86 6.00
C GLU A 39 -4.20 -15.19 6.34
N ILE A 40 -3.32 -15.70 5.47
CA ILE A 40 -2.54 -16.92 5.75
C ILE A 40 -1.68 -16.72 7.00
N ALA A 41 -0.98 -15.59 7.13
CA ALA A 41 -0.16 -15.30 8.30
C ALA A 41 -0.99 -15.24 9.59
N VAL A 42 -2.16 -14.61 9.56
CA VAL A 42 -3.07 -14.58 10.71
C VAL A 42 -3.61 -15.97 11.04
N ARG A 43 -3.99 -16.78 10.04
CA ARG A 43 -4.44 -18.17 10.25
C ARG A 43 -3.37 -19.03 10.92
N LYS A 44 -2.08 -18.79 10.65
CA LYS A 44 -0.97 -19.51 11.29
C LYS A 44 -0.84 -19.22 12.80
N LEU A 45 -1.44 -18.12 13.29
CA LEU A 45 -1.59 -17.86 14.72
C LEU A 45 -2.67 -18.73 15.39
N LYS A 46 -3.43 -19.50 14.60
CA LYS A 46 -4.51 -20.41 15.03
C LYS A 46 -5.58 -19.74 15.89
N PRO A 47 -6.16 -18.60 15.44
CA PRO A 47 -7.35 -18.06 16.09
C PRO A 47 -8.53 -19.06 16.01
N VAL A 48 -9.46 -18.95 16.95
CA VAL A 48 -10.68 -19.78 16.94
C VAL A 48 -11.81 -19.16 16.11
N ASN A 49 -11.78 -17.85 15.88
CA ASN A 49 -12.69 -17.16 14.98
C ASN A 49 -12.23 -17.29 13.52
N GLU A 50 -13.17 -17.08 12.59
CA GLU A 50 -12.85 -16.93 11.17
C GLU A 50 -11.94 -15.73 10.94
N VAL A 51 -10.94 -15.92 10.06
CA VAL A 51 -9.94 -14.90 9.74
C VAL A 51 -10.41 -14.10 8.53
N SER A 52 -10.54 -12.80 8.71
CA SER A 52 -10.74 -11.82 7.65
C SER A 52 -9.86 -10.59 7.92
N VAL A 53 -9.24 -10.05 6.87
CA VAL A 53 -8.38 -8.87 6.95
C VAL A 53 -9.03 -7.73 6.18
N PHE A 54 -9.35 -6.63 6.85
CA PHE A 54 -10.06 -5.51 6.23
C PHE A 54 -9.12 -4.34 5.98
N ILE A 55 -8.70 -4.20 4.73
CA ILE A 55 -7.68 -3.24 4.31
C ILE A 55 -8.26 -1.84 4.10
N SER A 56 -7.53 -0.83 4.56
CA SER A 56 -7.96 0.58 4.53
C SER A 56 -7.92 1.19 3.12
N SER A 57 -6.95 0.80 2.30
CA SER A 57 -6.79 1.29 0.93
C SER A 57 -6.57 0.14 -0.04
N ARG A 58 -7.37 0.11 -1.11
CA ARG A 58 -7.10 -0.71 -2.28
C ARG A 58 -5.89 -0.15 -3.04
N THR A 59 -5.15 -1.03 -3.68
CA THR A 59 -4.10 -0.71 -4.64
C THR A 59 -4.18 -1.73 -5.77
N ASP A 60 -3.82 -1.29 -6.97
CA ASP A 60 -3.87 -2.10 -8.17
C ASP A 60 -2.61 -2.99 -8.31
N THR A 61 -2.64 -3.91 -9.26
CA THR A 61 -1.52 -4.79 -9.61
C THR A 61 -0.21 -4.02 -9.74
N GLY A 62 0.84 -4.50 -9.09
CA GLY A 62 2.17 -3.90 -9.13
C GLY A 62 2.37 -2.68 -8.22
N VAL A 63 1.32 -2.06 -7.68
CA VAL A 63 1.45 -0.87 -6.83
C VAL A 63 2.04 -1.22 -5.47
N HIS A 64 3.05 -0.48 -5.02
CA HIS A 64 3.71 -0.65 -3.73
C HIS A 64 2.96 0.10 -2.62
N ALA A 65 3.18 -0.28 -1.37
CA ALA A 65 2.77 0.54 -0.23
C ALA A 65 3.91 0.70 0.78
N LEU A 66 4.22 1.95 1.10
CA LEU A 66 5.14 2.30 2.19
C LEU A 66 4.46 2.19 3.56
N CYS A 67 3.15 2.45 3.60
CA CYS A 67 2.34 2.31 4.80
C CYS A 67 0.86 2.18 4.41
N ASN A 68 0.37 0.95 4.29
CA ASN A 68 -1.07 0.66 4.28
C ASN A 68 -1.47 0.21 5.69
N SER A 69 -2.77 0.18 5.95
CA SER A 69 -3.30 -0.31 7.21
C SER A 69 -4.48 -1.25 6.99
N ALA A 70 -4.70 -2.16 7.92
CA ALA A 70 -5.83 -3.08 7.93
C ALA A 70 -6.28 -3.33 9.37
N HIS A 71 -7.50 -3.81 9.56
CA HIS A 71 -7.87 -4.39 10.84
C HIS A 71 -8.19 -5.87 10.74
N VAL A 72 -7.97 -6.58 11.84
CA VAL A 72 -8.19 -8.02 11.97
C VAL A 72 -8.65 -8.36 13.37
N ASP A 73 -9.55 -9.35 13.47
CA ASP A 73 -10.04 -9.88 14.73
C ASP A 73 -9.34 -11.20 15.06
N ILE A 74 -8.80 -11.31 16.27
CA ILE A 74 -8.07 -12.49 16.75
C ILE A 74 -8.63 -12.90 18.11
N GLN A 75 -9.21 -14.09 18.14
CA GLN A 75 -9.67 -14.79 19.34
C GLN A 75 -8.75 -15.98 19.60
N ARG A 76 -8.03 -15.97 20.72
CA ARG A 76 -7.08 -17.04 21.05
C ARG A 76 -7.77 -18.22 21.74
N ARG A 77 -7.27 -19.43 21.50
CA ARG A 77 -7.76 -20.66 22.15
C ARG A 77 -7.46 -20.68 23.65
N GLY A 78 -8.38 -21.23 24.44
CA GLY A 78 -8.17 -21.63 25.84
C GLY A 78 -7.99 -20.46 26.80
N ASP A 79 -8.95 -19.53 26.81
CA ASP A 79 -9.02 -18.34 27.68
C ASP A 79 -7.77 -17.43 27.74
N LYS A 80 -6.82 -17.67 26.84
CA LYS A 80 -5.58 -16.89 26.73
C LYS A 80 -5.89 -15.41 26.53
N PRO A 81 -5.14 -14.52 27.19
CA PRO A 81 -5.31 -13.09 26.98
C PRO A 81 -4.98 -12.72 25.52
N PRO A 82 -5.56 -11.62 25.01
CA PRO A 82 -5.16 -11.02 23.74
C PRO A 82 -3.63 -10.90 23.62
N LEU A 83 -3.11 -10.98 22.39
CA LEU A 83 -1.69 -10.78 22.12
C LEU A 83 -1.28 -9.34 22.48
N LEU A 84 -0.05 -9.17 22.94
CA LEU A 84 0.56 -7.85 22.97
C LEU A 84 0.81 -7.40 21.53
N GLU A 85 0.81 -6.09 21.31
CA GLU A 85 0.93 -5.49 19.97
C GLU A 85 2.24 -5.89 19.29
N GLN A 86 3.36 -5.86 20.03
CA GLN A 86 4.66 -6.26 19.50
C GLN A 86 4.72 -7.77 19.19
N ASP A 87 4.17 -8.62 20.07
CA ASP A 87 4.11 -10.07 19.82
C ASP A 87 3.33 -10.38 18.53
N LEU A 88 2.26 -9.63 18.25
CA LEU A 88 1.49 -9.77 17.02
C LEU A 88 2.32 -9.36 15.79
N VAL A 89 3.03 -8.22 15.87
CA VAL A 89 3.94 -7.77 14.79
C VAL A 89 4.99 -8.84 14.49
N ASP A 90 5.67 -9.35 15.52
CA ASP A 90 6.75 -10.31 15.37
C ASP A 90 6.23 -11.65 14.82
N ALA A 91 5.10 -12.14 15.34
CA ALA A 91 4.51 -13.39 14.87
C ALA A 91 4.02 -13.31 13.42
N LEU A 92 3.39 -12.19 13.02
CA LEU A 92 2.97 -12.00 11.63
C LEU A 92 4.18 -11.89 10.70
N ASN A 93 5.21 -11.12 11.07
CA ASN A 93 6.44 -11.01 10.28
C ASN A 93 7.18 -12.35 10.15
N PHE A 94 7.19 -13.18 11.20
CA PHE A 94 7.74 -14.52 11.12
C PHE A 94 7.05 -15.37 10.04
N HIS A 95 5.72 -15.28 9.93
CA HIS A 95 4.96 -15.99 8.92
C HIS A 95 5.02 -15.35 7.52
N LEU A 96 5.32 -14.06 7.42
CA LEU A 96 5.48 -13.32 6.16
C LEU A 96 6.94 -13.29 5.65
N LYS A 97 7.88 -13.97 6.29
CA LYS A 97 9.32 -13.85 5.99
C LYS A 97 9.71 -14.14 4.52
N ALA A 98 8.96 -15.01 3.83
CA ALA A 98 9.19 -15.34 2.43
C ALA A 98 8.62 -14.29 1.46
N GLU A 99 7.75 -13.40 1.96
CA GLU A 99 7.08 -12.37 1.20
C GLU A 99 7.80 -11.02 1.38
N PRO A 100 7.83 -10.14 0.37
CA PRO A 100 8.18 -8.73 0.52
C PRO A 100 7.04 -7.93 1.20
N ILE A 101 6.47 -8.45 2.28
CA ILE A 101 5.43 -7.82 3.11
C ILE A 101 5.95 -7.73 4.54
N ARG A 102 5.84 -6.57 5.18
CA ARG A 102 6.25 -6.38 6.58
C ARG A 102 5.16 -5.67 7.35
N ILE A 103 4.78 -6.23 8.50
CA ILE A 103 4.00 -5.53 9.51
C ILE A 103 4.97 -4.60 10.25
N THR A 104 4.64 -3.32 10.33
CA THR A 104 5.50 -2.31 10.96
C THR A 104 5.01 -1.95 12.36
N ARG A 105 3.69 -1.93 12.58
CA ARG A 105 3.04 -1.59 13.85
C ARG A 105 1.73 -2.33 13.99
N ALA A 106 1.30 -2.55 15.22
CA ALA A 106 -0.04 -2.99 15.55
C ALA A 106 -0.57 -2.19 16.74
N TYR A 107 -1.88 -1.98 16.79
CA TYR A 107 -2.57 -1.38 17.93
C TYR A 107 -3.83 -2.16 18.23
N ARG A 108 -4.09 -2.43 19.50
CA ARG A 108 -5.40 -2.93 19.91
C ARG A 108 -6.41 -1.78 19.83
N VAL A 109 -7.52 -2.04 19.16
CA VAL A 109 -8.57 -1.03 18.93
C VAL A 109 -9.92 -1.54 19.41
N HIS A 110 -10.88 -0.63 19.51
CA HIS A 110 -12.25 -0.98 19.86
C HIS A 110 -12.88 -1.88 18.79
N SER A 111 -13.85 -2.72 19.18
CA SER A 111 -14.48 -3.72 18.31
C SER A 111 -15.29 -3.13 17.15
N ASP A 112 -15.65 -1.84 17.23
CA ASP A 112 -16.35 -1.09 16.17
C ASP A 112 -15.40 -0.39 15.20
N PHE A 113 -14.08 -0.45 15.44
CA PHE A 113 -13.10 0.23 14.59
C PHE A 113 -13.06 -0.42 13.21
N HIS A 114 -13.11 0.39 12.14
CA HIS A 114 -12.97 -0.10 10.77
C HIS A 114 -11.91 0.70 10.02
N ALA A 115 -10.79 0.06 9.68
CA ALA A 115 -9.59 0.70 9.10
C ALA A 115 -9.89 1.57 7.87
N ARG A 116 -10.81 1.13 6.99
CA ARG A 116 -11.21 1.91 5.79
C ARG A 116 -11.97 3.20 6.13
N TYR A 117 -12.89 3.14 7.08
CA TYR A 117 -13.85 4.21 7.37
C TYR A 117 -13.34 5.19 8.42
N ARG A 118 -12.38 4.75 9.26
CA ARG A 118 -11.68 5.62 10.21
C ARG A 118 -10.47 6.34 9.63
N ALA A 119 -10.02 5.96 8.43
CA ALA A 119 -8.92 6.65 7.75
C ALA A 119 -9.34 8.05 7.32
N VAL A 120 -8.61 9.06 7.80
CA VAL A 120 -8.88 10.49 7.53
C VAL A 120 -8.46 10.89 6.12
N SER A 121 -7.25 10.51 5.71
CA SER A 121 -6.71 10.79 4.37
C SER A 121 -5.78 9.66 3.91
N ARG A 122 -5.39 9.69 2.63
CA ARG A 122 -4.37 8.81 2.05
C ARG A 122 -3.41 9.67 1.24
N THR A 123 -2.12 9.35 1.32
CA THR A 123 -1.07 10.01 0.53
C THR A 123 -0.46 9.00 -0.43
N TYR A 124 -0.29 9.40 -1.68
CA TYR A 124 0.34 8.60 -2.72
C TYR A 124 1.57 9.33 -3.24
N VAL A 125 2.61 8.58 -3.58
CA VAL A 125 3.82 9.09 -4.21
C VAL A 125 3.99 8.36 -5.53
N TYR A 126 3.95 9.11 -6.63
CA TYR A 126 4.29 8.62 -7.96
C TYR A 126 5.71 9.07 -8.30
N ARG A 127 6.52 8.13 -8.78
CA ARG A 127 7.91 8.40 -9.16
C ARG A 127 8.09 8.11 -10.63
N PHE A 128 8.67 9.07 -11.34
CA PHE A 128 8.92 9.00 -12.77
C PHE A 128 10.42 9.14 -13.00
N ALA A 129 10.99 8.29 -13.83
CA ALA A 129 12.36 8.43 -14.30
C ALA A 129 12.33 9.04 -15.71
N ALA A 130 12.71 10.31 -15.81
CA ALA A 130 12.78 11.05 -17.07
C ALA A 130 14.22 11.13 -17.59
N GLY A 131 14.36 11.44 -18.88
CA GLY A 131 15.68 11.63 -19.51
C GLY A 131 16.44 10.33 -19.81
N LEU A 132 15.79 9.18 -19.68
CA LEU A 132 16.35 7.88 -20.06
C LEU A 132 16.20 7.68 -21.58
N ARG A 133 17.33 7.49 -22.28
CA ARG A 133 17.36 7.12 -23.71
C ARG A 133 17.23 5.61 -23.89
N HIS A 134 17.71 4.84 -22.93
CA HIS A 134 17.64 3.39 -22.95
C HIS A 134 17.31 2.83 -21.57
N HIS A 135 16.64 1.67 -21.53
CA HIS A 135 16.18 1.07 -20.27
C HIS A 135 17.34 0.71 -19.31
N THR A 136 18.55 0.48 -19.84
CA THR A 136 19.76 0.19 -19.05
C THR A 136 20.30 1.40 -18.30
N GLU A 137 19.84 2.61 -18.60
CA GLU A 137 20.23 3.83 -17.87
C GLU A 137 19.46 3.99 -16.54
N MET A 138 18.35 3.25 -16.37
CA MET A 138 17.63 3.21 -15.10
C MET A 138 18.51 2.54 -14.02
N PRO A 139 18.77 3.19 -12.88
CA PRO A 139 19.46 2.54 -11.79
C PRO A 139 18.69 1.31 -11.30
N VAL A 140 19.40 0.21 -11.04
CA VAL A 140 18.79 -1.06 -10.59
C VAL A 140 17.95 -0.87 -9.32
N THR A 141 18.34 0.05 -8.45
CA THR A 141 17.61 0.40 -7.21
C THR A 141 16.26 1.09 -7.46
N GLU A 142 16.02 1.59 -8.67
CA GLU A 142 14.83 2.36 -9.05
C GLU A 142 13.92 1.60 -10.02
N LYS A 143 14.38 0.48 -10.59
CA LYS A 143 13.74 -0.21 -11.72
C LYS A 143 12.30 -0.64 -11.48
N ASP A 144 11.97 -0.99 -10.24
CA ASP A 144 10.62 -1.40 -9.83
C ASP A 144 9.91 -0.31 -9.00
N LEU A 145 10.54 0.85 -8.79
CA LEU A 145 10.01 1.93 -7.95
C LEU A 145 9.65 3.19 -8.73
N CYS A 146 9.98 3.23 -10.02
CA CYS A 146 9.78 4.37 -10.89
C CYS A 146 9.19 3.92 -12.23
N TRP A 147 8.27 4.71 -12.78
CA TRP A 147 7.86 4.55 -14.15
C TRP A 147 8.87 5.24 -15.09
N ALA A 148 9.44 4.46 -16.02
CA ALA A 148 10.42 4.96 -16.99
C ALA A 148 9.72 5.71 -18.14
N LEU A 149 9.92 7.02 -18.21
CA LEU A 149 9.46 7.85 -19.32
C LEU A 149 10.57 7.93 -20.38
N ARG A 150 10.43 7.12 -21.43
CA ARG A 150 11.36 7.11 -22.56
C ARG A 150 11.09 8.29 -23.48
N ASP A 151 12.15 8.99 -23.88
CA ASP A 151 12.11 10.10 -24.86
C ASP A 151 11.07 11.19 -24.59
N THR A 152 10.63 11.34 -23.33
CA THR A 152 9.62 12.31 -22.93
C THR A 152 10.27 13.42 -22.11
N ARG A 153 10.14 14.66 -22.58
CA ARG A 153 10.47 15.84 -21.79
C ARG A 153 9.23 16.30 -21.04
N LEU A 154 9.32 16.35 -19.71
CA LEU A 154 8.27 16.88 -18.86
C LEU A 154 8.46 18.39 -18.71
N ASN A 155 7.39 19.15 -18.93
CA ASN A 155 7.33 20.56 -18.53
C ASN A 155 6.82 20.63 -17.09
N ILE A 156 7.76 20.74 -16.13
CA ILE A 156 7.44 20.72 -14.70
C ILE A 156 6.56 21.89 -14.30
N ASP A 157 6.81 23.09 -14.82
CA ASP A 157 6.03 24.29 -14.51
C ASP A 157 4.58 24.10 -14.95
N ALA A 158 4.35 23.63 -16.19
CA ALA A 158 3.01 23.34 -16.69
C ALA A 158 2.30 22.24 -15.89
N MET A 159 3.03 21.21 -15.44
CA MET A 159 2.46 20.16 -14.58
C MET A 159 2.09 20.70 -13.19
N GLN A 160 2.89 21.61 -12.62
CA GLN A 160 2.60 22.27 -11.35
C GLN A 160 1.37 23.18 -11.47
N GLU A 161 1.27 23.97 -12.54
CA GLU A 161 0.08 24.76 -12.86
C GLU A 161 -1.17 23.87 -12.97
N ALA A 162 -1.09 22.78 -13.73
CA ALA A 162 -2.20 21.84 -13.87
C ALA A 162 -2.57 21.15 -12.55
N ALA A 163 -1.59 20.77 -11.72
CA ALA A 163 -1.84 20.14 -10.43
C ALA A 163 -2.53 21.10 -9.44
N ALA A 164 -2.22 22.40 -9.50
CA ALA A 164 -2.87 23.41 -8.67
C ALA A 164 -4.38 23.49 -8.95
N LEU A 165 -4.81 23.29 -10.20
CA LEU A 165 -6.23 23.27 -10.58
C LEU A 165 -7.01 22.10 -9.95
N LEU A 166 -6.33 21.02 -9.56
CA LEU A 166 -6.94 19.84 -8.94
C LEU A 166 -7.12 19.97 -7.42
N LEU A 167 -6.51 20.98 -6.79
CA LEU A 167 -6.60 21.19 -5.34
C LEU A 167 -8.00 21.62 -4.91
N GLY A 168 -8.43 21.17 -3.74
CA GLY A 168 -9.76 21.44 -3.20
C GLY A 168 -10.77 20.36 -3.57
N THR A 169 -12.06 20.69 -3.50
CA THR A 169 -13.17 19.73 -3.68
C THR A 169 -13.72 19.78 -5.09
N HIS A 170 -13.60 18.67 -5.82
CA HIS A 170 -14.02 18.56 -7.22
C HIS A 170 -14.76 17.25 -7.47
N ASP A 171 -15.55 17.22 -8.55
CA ASP A 171 -16.06 15.97 -9.13
C ASP A 171 -14.96 15.32 -9.98
N PHE A 172 -14.41 14.21 -9.49
CA PHE A 172 -13.35 13.45 -10.18
C PHE A 172 -13.91 12.33 -11.09
N SER A 173 -15.13 12.46 -11.61
CA SER A 173 -15.75 11.46 -12.48
C SER A 173 -14.94 11.13 -13.74
N THR A 174 -14.17 12.06 -14.28
CA THR A 174 -13.29 11.85 -15.44
C THR A 174 -12.01 11.09 -15.10
N PHE A 175 -11.64 11.01 -13.82
CA PHE A 175 -10.41 10.38 -13.33
C PHE A 175 -10.64 9.00 -12.71
N ARG A 176 -11.87 8.47 -12.71
CA ARG A 176 -12.18 7.14 -12.16
C ARG A 176 -12.32 6.09 -13.25
N ALA A 177 -11.79 4.89 -13.00
CA ALA A 177 -12.09 3.73 -13.83
C ALA A 177 -13.55 3.26 -13.61
N LEU A 178 -14.18 2.74 -14.68
CA LEU A 178 -15.50 2.13 -14.60
C LEU A 178 -15.41 0.74 -13.94
N SER A 179 -16.33 0.48 -13.02
CA SER A 179 -16.47 -0.79 -12.29
C SER A 179 -17.90 -0.96 -11.77
N SER A 180 -18.29 -2.16 -11.37
CA SER A 180 -19.61 -2.45 -10.78
C SER A 180 -19.94 -1.62 -9.53
N GLU A 181 -18.92 -1.17 -8.79
CA GLU A 181 -19.09 -0.32 -7.61
C GLU A 181 -19.26 1.18 -7.95
N THR A 182 -19.00 1.57 -9.21
CA THR A 182 -18.98 2.98 -9.66
C THR A 182 -20.31 3.72 -9.44
N PRO A 183 -21.48 3.12 -9.69
CA PRO A 183 -22.77 3.79 -9.44
C PRO A 183 -22.99 4.17 -7.97
N PHE A 184 -22.33 3.46 -7.04
CA PHE A 184 -22.56 3.61 -5.60
C PHE A 184 -21.52 4.49 -4.90
N LYS A 185 -20.53 5.01 -5.64
CA LYS A 185 -19.46 5.83 -5.08
C LYS A 185 -19.59 7.28 -5.52
N ASN A 186 -19.70 8.17 -4.52
CA ASN A 186 -19.62 9.60 -4.75
C ASN A 186 -18.24 9.96 -5.37
N PRO A 187 -18.20 10.50 -6.60
CA PRO A 187 -16.95 10.88 -7.27
C PRO A 187 -16.36 12.19 -6.74
N VAL A 188 -17.13 12.96 -5.95
CA VAL A 188 -16.66 14.19 -5.31
C VAL A 188 -15.61 13.85 -4.25
N LYS A 189 -14.42 14.43 -4.37
CA LYS A 189 -13.29 14.23 -3.45
C LYS A 189 -12.60 15.57 -3.19
N THR A 190 -11.89 15.64 -2.07
CA THR A 190 -11.01 16.76 -1.74
C THR A 190 -9.56 16.33 -1.92
N LEU A 191 -8.82 17.02 -2.80
CA LEU A 191 -7.37 16.86 -2.90
C LEU A 191 -6.71 17.96 -2.07
N GLU A 192 -6.19 17.57 -0.91
CA GLU A 192 -5.58 18.51 0.05
C GLU A 192 -4.20 19.00 -0.42
N LYS A 193 -3.48 18.16 -1.18
CA LYS A 193 -2.11 18.42 -1.57
C LYS A 193 -1.74 17.70 -2.86
N ALA A 194 -1.09 18.43 -3.77
CA ALA A 194 -0.45 17.92 -4.97
C ALA A 194 0.89 18.66 -5.14
N GLN A 195 2.00 17.93 -5.12
CA GLN A 195 3.34 18.49 -5.24
C GLN A 195 4.15 17.67 -6.22
N LEU A 196 4.99 18.36 -6.98
CA LEU A 196 5.91 17.77 -7.94
C LEU A 196 7.30 18.32 -7.65
N ASP A 197 8.19 17.43 -7.23
CA ASP A 197 9.55 17.77 -6.84
C ASP A 197 10.54 17.03 -7.76
N PRO A 198 11.51 17.72 -8.39
CA PRO A 198 12.62 17.07 -9.06
C PRO A 198 13.39 16.17 -8.09
N GLY A 199 13.45 14.89 -8.40
CA GLY A 199 14.16 13.89 -7.60
C GLY A 199 15.52 13.53 -8.20
N VAL A 200 16.47 13.16 -7.34
CA VAL A 200 17.68 12.44 -7.75
C VAL A 200 17.59 11.02 -7.22
N SER A 201 17.95 10.03 -8.05
CA SER A 201 18.03 8.64 -7.59
C SER A 201 19.07 8.46 -6.48
N PHE A 202 18.95 7.38 -5.71
CA PHE A 202 19.97 7.05 -4.71
C PHE A 202 21.37 6.98 -5.33
N SER A 203 21.50 6.35 -6.50
CA SER A 203 22.77 6.21 -7.21
C SER A 203 23.32 7.55 -7.70
N GLN A 204 22.49 8.40 -8.31
CA GLN A 204 22.93 9.73 -8.75
C GLN A 204 23.38 10.59 -7.56
N ARG A 205 22.71 10.51 -6.41
CA ARG A 205 23.11 11.30 -5.24
C ARG A 205 24.50 10.93 -4.70
N HIS A 206 24.91 9.66 -4.79
CA HIS A 206 26.10 9.16 -4.10
C HIS A 206 27.26 8.78 -5.04
N PHE A 207 27.00 8.53 -6.33
CA PHE A 207 28.01 8.02 -7.27
C PHE A 207 28.24 8.94 -8.49
N HIS A 208 27.77 10.20 -8.46
CA HIS A 208 28.03 11.16 -9.54
C HIS A 208 29.43 11.82 -9.50
N ARG A 209 30.24 11.53 -8.48
CA ARG A 209 31.61 12.05 -8.41
C ARG A 209 32.61 11.01 -8.91
N MET A 210 33.23 11.35 -10.04
CA MET A 210 34.50 10.86 -10.59
C MET A 210 34.49 9.57 -11.41
N CYS A 211 34.29 9.74 -12.72
CA CYS A 211 35.29 9.37 -13.73
C CYS A 211 35.28 10.47 -14.81
N ALA A 212 35.91 11.60 -14.52
CA ALA A 212 36.54 12.38 -15.60
C ALA A 212 37.83 11.62 -15.96
N PRO A 213 38.18 11.53 -17.26
CA PRO A 213 39.05 10.49 -17.84
C PRO A 213 40.42 10.35 -17.18
#